data_AF-A0AAV4VBK6-F1
#
_entry.id   AF-A0AAV4VBK6-F1
#
_cell.length_a   1.000
_cell.length_b   1.000
_cell.length_c   1.000
_cell.angle_alpha   90.00
_cell.angle_beta   90.00
_cell.angle_gamma   90.00
#
_symmetry.space_group_name_H-M   'P 1'
#
loop_
_entity.id
_entity.type
_entity.pdbx_description
1 polymer ?
#
loop_
_entity_poly.entity_id
_entity_poly.type
_entity_poly.pdbx_seq_one_letter_code
_entity_poly.pdbx_strand_id
1 'polypeptide(L)'
;MASPSQEPIQISDDEIFRRKLLMDGEGLGDDRRLTILFRSFVNWCDTQQDSDEQIVLGYEGLLTSLDNCELQMRKSHQAQVANKRDIQNYEEQEAEMKKKIANAQDLILQKKEELKAARKIREQKLKYDALARIITQLPDRKQTEIKLKLLNEEITALNDTNKQLESKIDTRHKELKVLLNSAAALEEHIKDEELQLEME
;
A
#
# COMPACT_ATOMS: atom_id res chain seq x y z
N MET A 1 -54.80 1.65 -10.02
CA MET A 1 -54.72 3.12 -10.05
C MET A 1 -54.97 3.60 -8.64
N ALA A 2 -53.91 4.01 -7.93
CA ALA A 2 -54.02 4.59 -6.60
C ALA A 2 -53.54 6.03 -6.71
N SER A 3 -54.45 6.98 -6.55
CA SER A 3 -54.15 8.41 -6.53
C SER A 3 -53.37 8.75 -5.26
N PRO A 4 -52.31 9.57 -5.31
CA PRO A 4 -51.59 9.98 -4.13
C PRO A 4 -52.44 11.00 -3.36
N SER A 5 -52.85 10.64 -2.16
CA SER A 5 -53.48 11.52 -1.18
C SER A 5 -52.52 12.68 -0.88
N GLN A 6 -52.87 13.89 -1.31
CA GLN A 6 -52.21 15.11 -0.83
C GLN A 6 -52.69 15.36 0.60
N GLU A 7 -51.89 14.95 1.58
CA GLU A 7 -52.07 15.42 2.95
C GLU A 7 -51.78 16.93 2.98
N PRO A 8 -52.64 17.74 3.64
CA PRO A 8 -52.36 19.16 3.81
C PRO A 8 -51.11 19.29 4.65
N ILE A 9 -50.08 19.95 4.11
CA ILE A 9 -48.84 20.27 4.83
C ILE A 9 -49.24 21.18 6.00
N GLN A 10 -49.47 20.62 7.17
CA GLN A 10 -49.57 21.39 8.40
C GLN A 10 -48.17 21.88 8.76
N ILE A 11 -47.86 23.09 8.34
CA ILE A 11 -46.66 23.79 8.76
C ILE A 11 -46.82 24.03 10.27
N SER A 12 -46.03 23.32 11.07
CA SER A 12 -46.05 23.45 12.53
C SER A 12 -45.65 24.87 12.94
N ASP A 13 -46.27 25.41 13.98
CA ASP A 13 -45.96 26.74 14.52
C ASP A 13 -44.46 26.92 14.80
N ASP A 14 -43.76 25.85 15.16
CA ASP A 14 -42.30 25.81 15.33
C ASP A 14 -41.53 26.04 14.04
N GLU A 15 -42.01 25.54 12.90
CA GLU A 15 -41.40 25.78 11.60
C GLU A 15 -41.64 27.22 11.13
N ILE A 16 -42.80 27.79 11.47
CA ILE A 16 -43.11 29.21 11.26
C ILE A 16 -42.19 30.07 12.14
N PHE A 17 -42.03 29.72 13.42
CA PHE A 17 -41.15 30.44 14.35
C PHE A 17 -39.70 30.36 13.92
N ARG A 18 -39.23 29.19 13.49
CA ARG A 18 -37.87 28.98 13.01
C ARG A 18 -37.61 29.73 11.70
N ARG A 19 -38.55 29.73 10.75
CA ARG A 19 -38.45 30.55 9.52
C ARG A 19 -38.44 32.03 9.84
N LYS A 20 -39.30 32.52 10.75
CA LYS A 20 -39.31 33.93 11.17
C LYS A 20 -38.01 34.34 11.88
N LEU A 21 -37.48 33.48 12.75
CA LEU A 21 -36.22 33.74 13.45
C LEU A 21 -35.01 33.75 12.51
N LEU A 22 -34.97 32.84 11.53
CA LEU A 22 -33.88 32.77 10.54
C LEU A 22 -33.86 33.94 9.55
N MET A 23 -35.01 34.53 9.25
CA MET A 23 -35.10 35.69 8.35
C MET A 23 -34.69 37.01 9.02
N ASP A 24 -34.99 37.17 10.31
CA ASP A 24 -34.86 38.46 11.01
C ASP A 24 -33.77 38.49 12.10
N GLY A 25 -33.19 37.34 12.48
CA GLY A 25 -32.19 37.22 13.55
C GLY A 25 -32.76 37.38 14.97
N GLU A 26 -33.74 38.28 15.17
CA GLU A 26 -34.44 38.55 16.44
C GLU A 26 -35.94 38.20 16.43
N GLY A 27 -36.49 37.76 15.28
CA GLY A 27 -37.84 37.19 15.17
C GLY A 27 -39.03 38.16 15.32
N LEU A 28 -38.79 39.46 15.48
CA LEU A 28 -39.84 40.48 15.65
C LEU A 28 -39.45 41.87 15.09
N GLY A 29 -38.39 41.98 14.28
CA GLY A 29 -37.80 43.26 13.93
C GLY A 29 -38.61 44.02 12.90
N ASP A 30 -38.77 43.46 11.71
CA ASP A 30 -39.29 44.19 10.55
C ASP A 30 -40.82 44.38 10.61
N ASP A 31 -41.58 43.36 11.01
CA ASP A 31 -43.04 43.45 11.17
C ASP A 31 -43.44 44.46 12.27
N ARG A 32 -42.71 44.48 13.38
CA ARG A 32 -42.90 45.46 14.46
C ARG A 32 -42.56 46.87 13.99
N ARG A 33 -41.49 47.03 13.20
CA ARG A 33 -41.08 48.35 12.67
C ARG A 33 -42.07 48.89 11.66
N LEU A 34 -42.57 48.05 10.75
CA LEU A 34 -43.65 48.40 9.83
C LEU A 34 -44.94 48.75 10.59
N THR A 35 -45.27 48.00 11.64
CA THR A 35 -46.42 48.29 12.50
C THR A 35 -46.26 49.63 13.23
N ILE A 36 -45.06 49.96 13.71
CA ILE A 36 -44.76 51.25 14.37
C ILE A 36 -44.85 52.40 13.36
N LEU A 37 -44.27 52.24 12.17
CA LEU A 37 -44.37 53.22 11.08
C LEU A 37 -45.84 53.47 10.71
N PHE A 38 -46.64 52.41 10.56
CA PHE A 38 -48.06 52.52 10.24
C PHE A 38 -48.85 53.24 11.34
N ARG A 39 -48.64 52.90 12.62
CA ARG A 39 -49.28 53.62 13.74
C ARG A 39 -48.85 55.08 13.81
N SER A 40 -47.56 55.37 13.60
CA SER A 40 -47.05 56.74 13.58
C SER A 40 -47.67 57.55 12.44
N PHE A 41 -47.90 56.93 11.28
CA PHE A 41 -48.55 57.57 10.14
C PHE A 41 -50.02 57.89 10.43
N VAL A 42 -50.78 56.92 10.96
CA VAL A 42 -52.19 57.12 11.33
C VAL A 42 -52.32 58.22 12.40
N ASN A 43 -51.45 58.21 13.41
CA ASN A 43 -51.46 59.23 14.46
C ASN A 43 -51.11 60.62 13.90
N TRP A 44 -50.16 60.71 12.96
CA TRP A 44 -49.83 61.97 12.29
C TRP A 44 -51.01 62.49 11.45
N CYS A 45 -51.80 61.62 10.82
CA CYS A 45 -53.00 62.03 10.09
C CYS A 45 -54.13 62.57 10.99
N ASP A 46 -54.15 62.21 12.27
CA ASP A 46 -55.18 62.63 13.25
C ASP A 46 -54.81 63.91 14.02
N THR A 47 -53.71 64.57 13.65
CA THR A 47 -53.23 65.83 14.28
C THR A 47 -54.06 67.04 13.85
N GLN A 48 -55.33 67.10 14.29
CA GLN A 48 -56.27 68.19 13.97
C GLN A 48 -56.08 69.46 14.84
N GLN A 49 -55.22 69.41 15.87
CA GLN A 49 -55.06 70.48 16.88
C GLN A 49 -53.61 70.85 17.22
N ASP A 50 -52.64 70.29 16.50
CA ASP A 50 -51.21 70.47 16.78
C ASP A 50 -50.65 71.74 16.14
N SER A 51 -49.56 72.27 16.71
CA SER A 51 -48.82 73.40 16.15
C SER A 51 -48.15 73.01 14.83
N ASP A 52 -47.99 73.95 13.90
CA ASP A 52 -47.29 73.74 12.61
C ASP A 52 -45.91 73.09 12.80
N GLU A 53 -45.19 73.45 13.87
CA GLU A 53 -43.88 72.86 14.22
C GLU A 53 -43.97 71.36 14.56
N GLN A 54 -45.05 70.93 15.23
CA GLN A 54 -45.26 69.53 15.62
C GLN A 54 -45.62 68.67 14.41
N ILE A 55 -46.38 69.23 13.46
CA ILE A 55 -46.73 68.56 12.20
C ILE A 55 -45.47 68.30 11.37
N VAL A 56 -44.58 69.29 11.26
CA VAL A 56 -43.30 69.17 10.52
C VAL A 56 -42.38 68.14 11.19
N LEU A 57 -42.22 68.19 12.51
CA LEU A 57 -41.41 67.21 13.26
C LEU A 57 -41.94 65.77 13.11
N GLY A 58 -43.27 65.60 13.14
CA GLY A 58 -43.90 64.29 12.89
C GLY A 58 -43.62 63.76 11.48
N TYR A 59 -43.66 64.64 10.48
CA TYR A 59 -43.35 64.29 9.09
C TYR A 59 -41.88 63.89 8.89
N GLU A 60 -40.92 64.63 9.47
CA GLU A 60 -39.50 64.27 9.43
C GLU A 60 -39.21 62.94 10.15
N GLY A 61 -39.91 62.68 11.27
CA GLY A 61 -39.85 61.40 11.98
C GLY A 61 -40.37 60.23 11.14
N LEU A 62 -41.45 60.45 10.38
CA LEU A 62 -41.99 59.45 9.44
C LEU A 62 -41.02 59.14 8.30
N LEU A 63 -40.41 60.17 7.70
CA LEU A 63 -39.38 60.01 6.68
C LEU A 63 -38.18 59.21 7.21
N THR A 64 -37.68 59.58 8.39
CA THR A 64 -36.56 58.88 9.03
C THR A 64 -36.90 57.41 9.33
N SER A 65 -38.14 57.13 9.77
CA SER A 65 -38.60 55.76 10.03
C SER A 65 -38.72 54.95 8.73
N LEU A 66 -39.17 55.57 7.64
CA LEU A 66 -39.24 54.97 6.31
C LEU A 66 -37.85 54.63 5.76
N ASP A 67 -36.90 55.56 5.81
CA ASP A 67 -35.51 55.36 5.38
C ASP A 67 -34.84 54.21 6.14
N ASN A 68 -35.10 54.12 7.45
CA ASN A 68 -34.62 53.01 8.26
C ASN A 68 -35.23 51.68 7.83
N CYS A 69 -36.53 51.63 7.52
CA CYS A 69 -37.18 50.41 7.02
C CYS A 69 -36.53 49.96 5.70
N GLU A 70 -36.33 50.89 4.76
CA GLU A 70 -35.69 50.60 3.48
C GLU A 70 -34.25 50.07 3.65
N LEU A 71 -33.45 50.72 4.50
CA LEU A 71 -32.07 50.29 4.75
C LEU A 71 -31.99 48.85 5.27
N GLN A 72 -32.89 48.48 6.18
CA GLN A 72 -32.89 47.14 6.78
C GLN A 72 -33.39 46.09 5.80
N MET A 73 -34.40 46.41 4.97
CA MET A 73 -34.80 45.53 3.86
C MET A 73 -33.63 45.26 2.90
N ARG A 74 -32.87 46.31 2.53
CA ARG A 74 -31.67 46.16 1.68
C ARG A 74 -30.60 45.29 2.36
N LYS A 75 -30.37 45.47 3.66
CA LYS A 75 -29.43 44.67 4.44
C LYS A 75 -29.85 43.19 4.49
N SER A 76 -31.12 42.90 4.76
CA SER A 76 -31.66 41.54 4.77
C SER A 76 -31.52 40.87 3.41
N HIS A 77 -31.83 41.59 2.33
CA HIS A 77 -31.63 41.09 0.97
C HIS A 77 -30.15 40.78 0.68
N GLN A 78 -29.23 41.67 1.06
CA GLN A 78 -27.80 41.45 0.86
C GLN A 78 -27.28 40.26 1.68
N ALA A 79 -27.74 40.09 2.92
CA ALA A 79 -27.44 38.92 3.74
C ALA A 79 -27.95 37.63 3.10
N GLN A 80 -29.15 37.64 2.51
CA GLN A 80 -29.69 36.50 1.77
C GLN A 80 -28.81 36.13 0.57
N VAL A 81 -28.34 37.12 -0.20
CA VAL A 81 -27.43 36.90 -1.34
C VAL A 81 -26.08 36.33 -0.87
N ALA A 82 -25.51 36.88 0.20
CA ALA A 82 -24.28 36.37 0.79
C ALA A 82 -24.44 34.92 1.26
N ASN A 83 -25.51 34.61 2.01
CA ASN A 83 -25.80 33.26 2.48
C ASN A 83 -25.94 32.26 1.32
N LYS A 84 -26.62 32.64 0.23
CA LYS A 84 -26.71 31.78 -0.97
C LYS A 84 -25.35 31.47 -1.58
N ARG A 85 -24.48 32.49 -1.66
CA ARG A 85 -23.11 32.33 -2.16
C ARG A 85 -22.29 31.43 -1.24
N ASP A 86 -22.42 31.60 0.08
CA ASP A 86 -21.70 30.80 1.06
C ASP A 86 -22.13 29.34 1.01
N ILE A 87 -23.44 29.06 0.88
CA ILE A 87 -23.95 27.69 0.69
C ILE A 87 -23.31 27.04 -0.53
N GLN A 88 -23.29 27.72 -1.69
CA GLN A 88 -22.67 27.19 -2.91
C GLN A 88 -21.18 26.89 -2.72
N ASN A 89 -20.44 27.80 -2.07
CA ASN A 89 -19.03 27.60 -1.78
C ASN A 89 -18.80 26.41 -0.83
N TYR A 90 -19.64 26.22 0.19
CA TYR A 90 -19.56 25.07 1.08
C TYR A 90 -19.87 23.75 0.35
N GLU A 91 -20.85 23.74 -0.56
CA GLU A 91 -21.15 22.56 -1.39
C GLU A 91 -19.97 22.18 -2.29
N GLU A 92 -19.31 23.17 -2.92
CA GLU A 92 -18.10 22.96 -3.73
C GLU A 92 -16.94 22.40 -2.89
N GLN A 93 -16.70 22.98 -1.71
CA GLN A 93 -15.66 22.52 -0.79
C GLN A 93 -15.93 21.11 -0.27
N GLU A 94 -17.19 20.78 0.02
CA GLU A 94 -17.59 19.44 0.44
C GLU A 94 -17.31 18.42 -0.67
N ALA A 95 -17.65 18.74 -1.92
CA ALA A 95 -17.37 17.88 -3.06
C ALA A 95 -15.85 17.68 -3.26
N GLU A 96 -15.05 18.74 -3.12
CA GLU A 96 -13.60 18.65 -3.21
C GLU A 96 -13.01 17.80 -2.07
N MET A 97 -13.49 17.97 -0.83
CA MET A 97 -13.08 17.15 0.30
C MET A 97 -13.41 15.69 0.10
N LYS A 98 -14.63 15.36 -0.36
CA LYS A 98 -15.01 13.97 -0.69
C LYS A 98 -14.07 13.35 -1.72
N LYS A 99 -13.72 14.10 -2.77
CA LYS A 99 -12.75 13.65 -3.79
C LYS A 99 -11.36 13.41 -3.19
N LYS A 100 -10.87 14.31 -2.34
CA LYS A 100 -9.57 14.15 -1.65
C LYS A 100 -9.57 12.92 -0.75
N ILE A 101 -10.65 12.66 -0.02
CA ILE A 101 -10.81 11.48 0.83
C ILE A 101 -10.75 10.20 -0.01
N ALA A 102 -11.51 10.13 -1.11
CA ALA A 102 -11.50 8.97 -2.01
C ALA A 102 -10.09 8.70 -2.56
N ASN A 103 -9.41 9.75 -3.06
CA ASN A 103 -8.04 9.63 -3.57
C ASN A 103 -7.05 9.15 -2.49
N ALA A 104 -7.20 9.64 -1.26
CA ALA A 104 -6.35 9.21 -0.14
C ALA A 104 -6.60 7.73 0.22
N GLN A 105 -7.85 7.27 0.18
CA GLN A 105 -8.20 5.86 0.40
C GLN A 105 -7.57 4.97 -0.67
N ASP A 106 -7.66 5.35 -1.95
CA ASP A 106 -7.03 4.61 -3.05
C ASP A 106 -5.50 4.57 -2.89
N LEU A 107 -4.88 5.69 -2.53
CA LEU A 107 -3.44 5.75 -2.27
C LEU A 107 -3.03 4.82 -1.12
N ILE A 108 -3.81 4.74 -0.05
CA ILE A 108 -3.56 3.82 1.07
C ILE A 108 -3.62 2.38 0.60
N LEU A 109 -4.58 2.02 -0.25
CA LEU A 109 -4.69 0.67 -0.80
C LEU A 109 -3.48 0.31 -1.67
N GLN A 110 -3.07 1.22 -2.56
CA GLN A 110 -1.86 1.05 -3.37
C GLN A 110 -0.61 0.86 -2.50
N LYS A 111 -0.43 1.71 -1.49
CA LYS A 111 0.73 1.62 -0.57
C LYS A 111 0.72 0.34 0.27
N LYS A 112 -0.46 -0.19 0.61
CA LYS A 112 -0.58 -1.51 1.27
C LYS A 112 -0.10 -2.65 0.37
N GLU A 113 -0.45 -2.64 -0.90
CA GLU A 113 0.01 -3.66 -1.86
C GLU A 113 1.51 -3.54 -2.13
N GLU A 114 2.04 -2.33 -2.32
CA GLU A 114 3.48 -2.08 -2.42
C GLU A 114 4.23 -2.62 -1.18
N LEU A 115 3.70 -2.39 0.02
CA LEU A 115 4.29 -2.88 1.26
C LEU A 115 4.32 -4.42 1.32
N LYS A 116 3.24 -5.09 0.89
CA LYS A 116 3.21 -6.56 0.81
C LYS A 116 4.28 -7.08 -0.15
N ALA A 117 4.40 -6.47 -1.33
CA ALA A 117 5.42 -6.83 -2.31
C ALA A 117 6.84 -6.63 -1.75
N ALA A 118 7.10 -5.49 -1.12
CA ALA A 118 8.38 -5.18 -0.50
C ALA A 118 8.75 -6.16 0.63
N ARG A 119 7.78 -6.58 1.45
CA ARG A 119 7.99 -7.62 2.48
C ARG A 119 8.38 -8.96 1.85
N LYS A 120 7.71 -9.38 0.79
CA LYS A 120 8.04 -10.62 0.07
C LYS A 120 9.45 -10.59 -0.50
N ILE A 121 9.87 -9.47 -1.09
CA ILE A 121 11.23 -9.28 -1.59
C ILE A 121 12.24 -9.36 -0.45
N ARG A 122 11.94 -8.73 0.71
CA ARG A 122 12.82 -8.79 1.88
C ARG A 122 12.97 -10.22 2.41
N GLU A 123 11.89 -10.97 2.53
CA GLU A 123 11.93 -12.38 2.96
C GLU A 123 12.76 -13.24 1.98
N GLN A 124 12.58 -13.03 0.68
CA GLN A 124 13.38 -13.70 -0.34
C GLN A 124 14.87 -13.35 -0.22
N LYS A 125 15.21 -12.07 -0.06
CA LYS A 125 16.60 -11.64 0.18
C LYS A 125 17.21 -12.32 1.40
N LEU A 126 16.50 -12.37 2.53
CA LEU A 126 16.99 -13.04 3.73
C LEU A 126 17.25 -14.55 3.50
N LYS A 127 16.38 -15.23 2.73
CA LYS A 127 16.60 -16.63 2.35
C LYS A 127 17.82 -16.80 1.46
N TYR A 128 18.02 -15.91 0.48
CA TYR A 128 19.20 -15.92 -0.38
C TYR A 128 20.48 -15.63 0.41
N ASP A 129 20.47 -14.67 1.32
CA ASP A 129 21.63 -14.34 2.16
C ASP A 129 21.99 -15.49 3.11
N ALA A 130 20.99 -16.21 3.63
CA ALA A 130 21.20 -17.40 4.44
C ALA A 130 21.83 -18.55 3.62
N LEU A 131 21.30 -18.81 2.42
CA LEU A 131 21.87 -19.80 1.50
C LEU A 131 23.29 -19.41 1.06
N ALA A 132 23.52 -18.14 0.74
CA ALA A 132 24.84 -17.63 0.39
C ALA A 132 25.86 -17.86 1.51
N ARG A 133 25.47 -17.60 2.78
CA ARG A 133 26.31 -17.91 3.94
C ARG A 133 26.69 -19.38 4.03
N ILE A 134 25.74 -20.29 3.80
CA ILE A 134 26.03 -21.74 3.78
C ILE A 134 26.97 -22.09 2.62
N ILE A 135 26.72 -21.55 1.42
CA ILE A 135 27.56 -21.80 0.24
C ILE A 135 28.99 -21.29 0.47
N THR A 136 29.18 -20.15 1.14
CA THR A 136 30.52 -19.63 1.44
C THR A 136 31.33 -20.48 2.43
N GLN A 137 30.67 -21.32 3.23
CA GLN A 137 31.36 -22.27 4.12
C GLN A 137 31.89 -23.49 3.36
N LEU A 138 31.32 -23.79 2.17
CA LEU A 138 31.76 -24.90 1.34
C LEU A 138 33.02 -24.51 0.55
N PRO A 139 33.93 -25.46 0.26
CA PRO A 139 35.13 -25.17 -0.51
C PRO A 139 34.77 -24.70 -1.92
N ASP A 140 35.62 -23.83 -2.47
CA ASP A 140 35.41 -23.32 -3.81
C ASP A 140 35.37 -24.47 -4.83
N ARG A 141 34.39 -24.40 -5.73
CA ARG A 141 34.13 -25.44 -6.72
C ARG A 141 35.36 -25.66 -7.60
N LYS A 142 36.02 -24.58 -8.03
CA LYS A 142 37.21 -24.64 -8.87
C LYS A 142 38.37 -25.35 -8.17
N GLN A 143 38.61 -25.02 -6.90
CA GLN A 143 39.65 -25.66 -6.10
C GLN A 143 39.38 -27.17 -5.91
N THR A 144 38.12 -27.52 -5.67
CA THR A 144 37.70 -28.92 -5.51
C THR A 144 37.86 -29.71 -6.81
N GLU A 145 37.56 -29.09 -7.95
CA GLU A 145 37.74 -29.69 -9.27
C GLU A 145 39.22 -29.93 -9.61
N ILE A 146 40.10 -29.00 -9.25
CA ILE A 146 41.56 -29.18 -9.41
C ILE A 146 42.05 -30.35 -8.55
N LYS A 147 41.63 -30.42 -7.27
CA LYS A 147 41.99 -31.55 -6.39
C LYS A 147 41.50 -32.89 -6.93
N LEU A 148 40.29 -32.93 -7.50
CA LEU A 148 39.75 -34.12 -8.15
C LEU A 148 40.58 -34.55 -9.36
N LYS A 149 41.04 -33.60 -10.19
CA LYS A 149 41.91 -33.91 -11.34
C LYS A 149 43.23 -34.51 -10.89
N LEU A 150 43.91 -33.87 -9.93
CA LEU A 150 45.17 -34.38 -9.37
C LEU A 150 45.02 -35.77 -8.75
N LEU A 151 43.96 -35.99 -7.97
CA LEU A 151 43.72 -37.29 -7.35
C LEU A 151 43.42 -38.37 -8.39
N ASN A 152 42.69 -38.05 -9.46
CA ASN A 152 42.46 -38.99 -10.56
C ASN A 152 43.76 -39.32 -11.32
N GLU A 153 44.62 -38.33 -11.56
CA GLU A 153 45.95 -38.55 -12.16
C GLU A 153 46.79 -39.48 -11.28
N GLU A 154 46.79 -39.27 -9.97
CA GLU A 154 47.50 -40.14 -9.02
C GLU A 154 46.93 -41.57 -9.01
N ILE A 155 45.60 -41.73 -9.03
CA ILE A 155 44.95 -43.05 -9.14
C ILE A 155 45.34 -43.75 -10.45
N THR A 156 45.39 -43.03 -11.57
CA THR A 156 45.82 -43.61 -12.85
C THR A 156 47.28 -44.05 -12.81
N ALA A 157 48.16 -43.23 -12.24
CA ALA A 157 49.58 -43.58 -12.08
C ALA A 157 49.79 -44.79 -11.15
N LEU A 158 49.05 -44.87 -10.04
CA LEU A 158 49.09 -46.01 -9.14
C LEU A 158 48.57 -47.29 -9.81
N ASN A 159 47.49 -47.20 -10.59
CA ASN A 159 47.00 -48.35 -11.35
C ASN A 159 48.00 -48.82 -12.41
N ASP A 160 48.69 -47.90 -13.07
CA ASP A 160 49.71 -48.24 -14.06
C ASP A 160 50.95 -48.88 -13.41
N THR A 161 51.40 -48.36 -12.27
CA THR A 161 52.49 -48.99 -11.51
C THR A 161 52.10 -50.36 -10.97
N ASN A 162 50.85 -50.53 -10.50
CA ASN A 162 50.35 -51.82 -10.05
C ASN A 162 50.30 -52.83 -11.19
N LYS A 163 49.78 -52.46 -12.37
CA LYS A 163 49.82 -53.30 -13.58
C LYS A 163 51.24 -53.67 -14.00
N GLN A 164 52.19 -52.73 -13.90
CA GLN A 164 53.60 -53.01 -14.18
C GLN A 164 54.20 -54.01 -13.19
N LEU A 165 53.85 -53.91 -11.90
CA LEU A 165 54.29 -54.85 -10.87
C LEU A 165 53.67 -56.23 -11.07
N GLU A 166 52.37 -56.32 -11.36
CA GLU A 166 51.69 -57.57 -11.70
C GLU A 166 52.37 -58.26 -12.90
N SER A 167 52.65 -57.50 -13.98
CA SER A 167 53.38 -58.03 -15.14
C SER A 167 54.79 -58.52 -14.79
N LYS A 168 55.51 -57.81 -13.91
CA LYS A 168 56.83 -58.26 -13.42
C LYS A 168 56.72 -59.54 -12.60
N ILE A 169 55.74 -59.65 -11.70
CA ILE A 169 55.49 -60.85 -10.91
C ILE A 169 55.17 -62.03 -11.82
N ASP A 170 54.30 -61.85 -12.82
CA ASP A 170 53.97 -62.89 -13.79
C ASP A 170 55.18 -63.35 -14.59
N THR A 171 56.06 -62.42 -14.98
CA THR A 171 57.29 -62.74 -15.69
C THR A 171 58.23 -63.55 -14.80
N ARG A 172 58.42 -63.13 -13.54
CA ARG A 172 59.22 -63.88 -12.55
C ARG A 172 58.64 -65.25 -12.23
N HIS A 173 57.31 -65.38 -12.15
CA HIS A 173 56.64 -66.67 -11.99
C HIS A 173 56.92 -67.60 -13.18
N LYS A 174 56.88 -67.08 -14.41
CA LYS A 174 57.21 -67.85 -15.62
C LYS A 174 58.68 -68.28 -15.61
N GLU A 175 59.60 -67.38 -15.29
CA GLU A 175 61.04 -67.67 -15.16
C GLU A 175 61.32 -68.75 -14.10
N LEU A 176 60.73 -68.62 -12.90
CA LEU A 176 60.85 -69.62 -11.83
C LEU A 176 60.28 -70.98 -12.24
N LYS A 177 59.15 -71.00 -12.96
CA LYS A 177 58.56 -72.24 -13.47
C LYS A 177 59.49 -72.93 -14.48
N VAL A 178 60.17 -72.17 -15.34
CA VAL A 178 61.18 -72.72 -16.25
C VAL A 178 62.37 -73.30 -15.47
N LEU A 179 62.88 -72.57 -14.47
CA LEU A 179 63.95 -73.08 -13.60
C LEU A 179 63.55 -74.36 -12.86
N LEU A 180 62.34 -74.40 -12.28
CA LEU A 180 61.82 -75.58 -11.58
C LEU A 180 61.72 -76.79 -12.53
N ASN A 181 61.22 -76.58 -13.74
CA ASN A 181 61.15 -77.62 -14.76
C ASN A 181 62.54 -78.11 -15.18
N SER A 182 63.52 -77.20 -15.33
CA SER A 182 64.90 -77.59 -15.66
C SER A 182 65.58 -78.34 -14.54
N ALA A 183 65.34 -77.97 -13.27
CA ALA A 183 65.84 -78.69 -12.11
C ALA A 183 65.22 -80.09 -12.00
N ALA A 184 63.90 -80.21 -12.23
CA ALA A 184 63.23 -81.50 -12.27
C ALA A 184 63.75 -82.41 -13.41
N ALA A 185 64.00 -81.85 -14.59
CA ALA A 185 64.60 -82.59 -15.70
C ALA A 185 66.04 -83.03 -15.41
N LEU A 186 66.82 -82.22 -14.70
CA LEU A 186 68.15 -82.62 -14.23
C LEU A 186 68.08 -83.70 -13.14
N GLU A 187 67.14 -83.62 -12.20
CA GLU A 187 66.91 -84.69 -11.22
C GLU A 187 66.50 -86.00 -11.91
N GLU A 188 65.68 -85.93 -12.95
CA GLU A 188 65.31 -87.08 -13.78
C GLU A 188 66.52 -87.64 -14.52
N HIS A 189 67.35 -86.78 -15.12
CA HIS A 189 68.59 -87.19 -15.80
C HIS A 189 69.61 -87.82 -14.84
N ILE A 190 69.77 -87.28 -13.63
CA ILE A 190 70.66 -87.85 -12.60
C ILE A 190 70.14 -89.22 -12.16
N LYS A 191 68.83 -89.37 -11.95
CA LYS A 191 68.24 -90.68 -11.62
C LYS A 191 68.43 -91.68 -12.76
N ASP A 192 68.30 -91.24 -14.01
CA ASP A 192 68.54 -92.09 -15.18
C ASP A 192 70.02 -92.49 -15.32
N GLU A 193 70.96 -91.58 -15.03
CA GLU A 193 72.40 -91.88 -14.99
C GLU A 193 72.75 -92.85 -13.85
N GLU A 194 72.17 -92.68 -12.66
CA GLU A 194 72.34 -93.62 -11.53
C GLU A 194 71.78 -95.01 -11.89
N LEU A 195 70.63 -95.08 -12.57
CA LEU A 195 70.04 -96.34 -13.06
C LEU A 195 70.89 -97.01 -14.14
N GLN A 196 71.56 -96.24 -15.00
CA GLN A 196 72.47 -96.78 -16.02
C GLN A 196 73.76 -97.33 -15.39
N LEU A 197 74.28 -96.69 -14.33
CA LEU A 197 75.45 -97.15 -13.58
C LEU A 197 75.18 -98.40 -12.71
N GLU A 198 73.94 -98.65 -12.30
CA GLU A 198 73.54 -99.91 -11.63
C GLU A 198 73.34 -101.09 -12.60
N MET A 199 73.35 -100.83 -13.92
CA MET A 199 73.15 -101.83 -14.98
C MET A 199 74.44 -102.27 -15.70
N GLU A 200 75.61 -101.68 -15.36
CA GLU A 200 76.96 -102.15 -15.76
C GLU A 200 77.66 -102.91 -14.63
#